data_AF-A0A921ZD78-F1
#
_entry.id   AF-A0A921ZD78-F1
#
_cell.length_a   1.000
_cell.length_b   1.000
_cell.length_c   1.000
_cell.angle_alpha   90.00
_cell.angle_beta   90.00
_cell.angle_gamma   90.00
#
_symmetry.space_group_name_H-M   'P 1'
#
loop_
_entity.id
_entity.type
_entity.pdbx_description
1 polymer ?
#
loop_
_entity_poly.entity_id
_entity_poly.type
_entity_poly.pdbx_seq_one_letter_code
_entity_poly.pdbx_strand_id
1 'polypeptide(L)'
;MLGGTSSMSYLMYSRGIPRDYNSWAALLGDDTWKWENVLPYFRKAESVAIPKILASDIDKDLYGTEGYFKVSVEKYDDDEKYFQTCNDMGYQEVPDLNENHPLGCSRMKIAIGDGARQSTARAYLTPIKDRPNLYVTKHTQVTKILFDGNKNAIGVEALTNDGKTMVYKSTKKVIVSAGAINSAKLLMLSGVGPKDQLQKHNIEVISELPVGENLQDHVSTILIHKTEKASGPPPPMNPYEYPAPTILSHLTLDKSQGQAD
;
A
#
# COMPACT_ATOMS: atom_id res chain seq x y z
N MET A 1 -7.33 -3.54 -13.41
CA MET A 1 -7.83 -2.17 -13.11
C MET A 1 -6.62 -1.24 -13.00
N LEU A 2 -6.67 -0.03 -13.57
CA LEU A 2 -5.59 0.95 -13.36
C LEU A 2 -5.60 1.41 -11.89
N GLY A 3 -4.42 1.47 -11.28
CA GLY A 3 -4.22 1.78 -9.86
C GLY A 3 -4.25 0.54 -8.94
N GLY A 4 -4.65 -0.63 -9.46
CA GLY A 4 -4.73 -1.86 -8.69
C GLY A 4 -5.59 -1.71 -7.43
N THR A 5 -5.14 -2.29 -6.32
CA THR A 5 -5.87 -2.28 -5.04
C THR A 5 -6.08 -0.86 -4.49
N SER A 6 -5.21 0.11 -4.78
CA SER A 6 -5.39 1.50 -4.31
C SER A 6 -6.68 2.16 -4.83
N SER A 7 -7.22 1.67 -5.95
CA SER A 7 -8.49 2.13 -6.50
C SER A 7 -9.72 1.61 -5.73
N MET A 8 -9.55 0.63 -4.84
CA MET A 8 -10.64 -0.02 -4.09
C MET A 8 -10.39 -0.14 -2.58
N SER A 9 -9.17 0.13 -2.09
CA SER A 9 -8.82 -0.01 -0.68
C SER A 9 -9.57 0.97 0.24
N TYR A 10 -9.44 0.76 1.55
CA TYR A 10 -9.99 1.63 2.60
C TYR A 10 -9.29 3.00 2.75
N LEU A 11 -8.47 3.41 1.78
CA LEU A 11 -7.81 4.73 1.75
C LEU A 11 -6.82 5.02 2.88
N MET A 12 -6.73 4.18 3.91
CA MET A 12 -5.82 4.38 5.04
C MET A 12 -4.39 4.60 4.57
N TYR A 13 -3.74 5.65 5.08
CA TYR A 13 -2.36 5.97 4.81
C TYR A 13 -1.52 5.87 6.09
N SER A 14 -0.79 4.78 6.21
CA SER A 14 0.20 4.52 7.26
C SER A 14 1.47 3.93 6.64
N ARG A 15 2.58 4.04 7.36
CA ARG A 15 3.91 3.53 7.00
C ARG A 15 4.30 2.41 7.97
N GLY A 16 5.30 1.62 7.56
CA GLY A 16 5.95 0.69 8.48
C GLY A 16 6.78 1.40 9.54
N ILE A 17 7.22 0.65 10.55
CA ILE A 17 8.07 1.18 11.62
C ILE A 17 9.56 1.08 11.26
N PRO A 18 10.43 2.00 11.70
CA PRO A 18 11.86 1.96 11.41
C PRO A 18 12.53 0.62 11.73
N ARG A 19 12.07 -0.05 12.80
CA ARG A 19 12.56 -1.38 13.21
C ARG A 19 12.40 -2.41 12.09
N ASP A 20 11.27 -2.45 11.38
CA ASP A 20 11.01 -3.45 10.35
C ASP A 20 12.01 -3.33 9.19
N TYR A 21 12.22 -2.10 8.71
CA TYR A 21 13.18 -1.80 7.65
C TYR A 21 14.62 -2.13 8.04
N ASN A 22 15.02 -1.76 9.27
CA ASN A 22 16.34 -2.08 9.79
C ASN A 22 16.53 -3.60 9.98
N SER A 23 15.48 -4.31 10.39
CA SER A 23 15.49 -5.78 10.46
C SER A 23 15.63 -6.40 9.07
N TRP A 24 14.99 -5.86 8.03
CA TRP A 24 15.18 -6.32 6.65
C TRP A 24 16.62 -6.10 6.18
N ALA A 25 17.18 -4.92 6.42
CA ALA A 25 18.57 -4.62 6.07
C ALA A 25 19.55 -5.59 6.75
N ALA A 26 19.34 -5.88 8.04
CA ALA A 26 20.16 -6.83 8.78
C ALA A 26 20.02 -8.27 8.25
N LEU A 27 18.80 -8.73 7.95
CA LEU A 27 18.55 -10.08 7.43
C LEU A 27 19.12 -10.29 6.02
N LEU A 28 19.12 -9.24 5.20
CA LEU A 28 19.60 -9.29 3.82
C LEU A 28 21.08 -8.93 3.68
N GLY A 29 21.68 -8.33 4.70
CA GLY A 29 23.01 -7.72 4.60
C GLY A 29 23.04 -6.55 3.60
N ASP A 30 21.92 -5.83 3.45
CA ASP A 30 21.73 -4.77 2.46
C ASP A 30 21.23 -3.49 3.12
N ASP A 31 22.16 -2.57 3.34
CA ASP A 31 21.90 -1.28 3.98
C ASP A 31 20.94 -0.39 3.18
N THR A 32 20.71 -0.65 1.89
CA THR A 32 19.74 0.15 1.11
C THR A 32 18.32 0.06 1.65
N TRP A 33 18.01 -0.98 2.44
CA TRP A 33 16.73 -1.17 3.11
C TRP A 33 16.63 -0.54 4.50
N LYS A 34 17.70 0.05 5.05
CA LYS A 34 17.63 0.76 6.34
C LYS A 34 16.61 1.89 6.30
N TRP A 35 15.98 2.17 7.45
CA TRP A 35 14.96 3.23 7.58
C TRP A 35 15.41 4.57 6.99
N GLU A 36 16.63 5.01 7.33
CA GLU A 36 17.24 6.25 6.86
C GLU A 36 17.38 6.33 5.33
N ASN A 37 17.53 5.17 4.66
CA ASN A 37 17.70 5.07 3.22
C ASN A 37 16.37 4.94 2.47
N VAL A 38 15.33 4.39 3.11
CA VAL A 38 13.98 4.29 2.54
C VAL A 38 13.13 5.54 2.80
N LEU A 39 13.35 6.26 3.91
CA LEU A 39 12.61 7.46 4.30
C LEU A 39 12.56 8.52 3.18
N PRO A 40 13.65 8.84 2.46
CA PRO A 40 13.60 9.79 1.35
C PRO A 40 12.60 9.41 0.26
N TYR A 41 12.34 8.11 0.03
CA TYR A 41 11.36 7.65 -0.94
C TYR A 41 9.92 7.78 -0.44
N PHE A 42 9.68 7.60 0.87
CA PHE A 42 8.37 7.92 1.46
C PHE A 42 8.07 9.42 1.31
N ARG A 43 9.03 10.28 1.68
CA ARG A 43 8.91 11.74 1.52
C ARG A 43 8.68 12.13 0.06
N LYS A 44 9.41 11.53 -0.87
CA LYS A 44 9.25 11.80 -2.30
C LYS A 44 7.86 11.39 -2.82
N ALA A 45 7.27 10.35 -2.26
CA ALA A 45 5.98 9.82 -2.71
C ALA A 45 4.80 10.69 -2.28
N GLU A 46 4.83 11.20 -1.05
CA GLU A 46 3.68 11.87 -0.43
C GLU A 46 3.67 13.39 -0.56
N SER A 47 2.47 13.95 -0.53
CA SER A 47 2.24 15.37 -0.27
C SER A 47 1.31 15.51 0.93
N VAL A 48 1.94 15.73 2.09
CA VAL A 48 1.31 15.96 3.39
C VAL A 48 1.14 17.46 3.58
N ALA A 49 0.08 18.01 2.99
CA ALA A 49 -0.30 19.41 3.18
C ALA A 49 -1.31 19.56 4.32
N ILE A 50 -1.01 18.99 5.50
CA ILE A 50 -1.92 18.98 6.65
C ILE A 50 -1.44 20.04 7.66
N PRO A 51 -2.14 21.19 7.80
CA PRO A 51 -1.68 22.30 8.64
C PRO A 51 -1.43 21.91 10.10
N LYS A 52 -2.25 21.02 10.68
CA LYS A 52 -2.07 20.56 12.08
C LYS A 52 -0.76 19.79 12.27
N ILE A 53 -0.38 18.94 11.31
CA ILE A 53 0.87 18.18 11.29
C ILE A 53 2.06 19.14 11.05
N LEU A 54 1.91 20.09 10.13
CA LEU A 54 2.97 21.07 9.83
C LEU A 54 3.15 22.13 10.93
N ALA A 55 2.14 22.35 11.77
CA ALA A 55 2.15 23.30 12.89
C ALA A 55 2.46 22.65 14.25
N SER A 56 2.46 21.31 14.35
CA SER A 56 2.86 20.61 15.57
C SER A 56 4.38 20.51 15.73
N ASP A 57 4.83 20.13 16.93
CA ASP A 57 6.24 19.93 17.29
C ASP A 57 6.85 18.62 16.75
N ILE A 58 6.15 17.95 15.83
CA ILE A 58 6.60 16.70 15.24
C ILE A 58 7.83 16.92 14.35
N ASP A 59 8.60 15.84 14.15
CA ASP A 59 9.74 15.87 13.23
C ASP A 59 9.27 16.03 11.77
N LYS A 60 9.41 17.25 11.25
CA LYS A 60 9.03 17.62 9.88
C LYS A 60 9.89 16.93 8.83
N ASP A 61 11.09 16.47 9.18
CA ASP A 61 11.97 15.75 8.26
C ASP A 61 11.47 14.34 7.96
N LEU A 62 10.46 13.84 8.69
CA LEU A 62 9.77 12.60 8.37
C LEU A 62 8.81 12.73 7.19
N TYR A 63 8.49 13.94 6.73
CA TYR A 63 7.39 14.17 5.80
C TYR A 63 7.83 14.78 4.46
N GLY A 64 7.04 14.45 3.44
CA GLY A 64 7.09 15.06 2.12
C GLY A 64 5.89 15.96 1.89
N THR A 65 6.09 17.12 1.26
CA THR A 65 5.01 18.07 0.94
C THR A 65 4.77 18.21 -0.56
N GLU A 66 5.67 17.69 -1.39
CA GLU A 66 5.69 17.92 -2.84
C GLU A 66 5.47 16.65 -3.69
N GLY A 67 5.25 15.49 -3.05
CA GLY A 67 5.03 14.24 -3.74
C GLY A 67 3.70 14.18 -4.49
N TYR A 68 3.58 13.18 -5.37
CA TYR A 68 2.39 13.02 -6.21
C TYR A 68 1.17 12.49 -5.44
N PHE A 69 1.41 11.79 -4.32
CA PHE A 69 0.38 11.14 -3.54
C PHE A 69 -0.12 12.05 -2.42
N LYS A 70 -1.20 12.78 -2.69
CA LYS A 70 -1.81 13.68 -1.71
C LYS A 70 -2.52 12.91 -0.62
N VAL A 71 -2.36 13.36 0.62
CA VAL A 71 -3.06 12.80 1.78
C VAL A 71 -3.75 13.89 2.58
N SER A 72 -4.88 13.54 3.18
CA SER A 72 -5.66 14.42 4.04
C SER A 72 -5.98 13.74 5.37
N VAL A 73 -6.53 14.52 6.29
CA VAL A 73 -7.17 14.04 7.52
C VAL A 73 -8.57 14.60 7.54
N GLU A 74 -9.56 13.76 7.80
CA GLU A 74 -10.94 14.19 8.00
C GLU A 74 -11.23 14.37 9.48
N LYS A 75 -12.12 15.32 9.77
CA LYS A 75 -12.63 15.59 11.12
C LYS A 75 -14.11 15.29 11.12
N TYR A 76 -14.57 14.61 12.16
CA TYR A 76 -15.98 14.32 12.38
C TYR A 76 -16.45 14.90 13.71
N ASP A 77 -17.76 15.14 13.83
CA ASP A 77 -18.36 15.74 15.04
C ASP A 77 -18.17 14.86 16.29
N ASP A 78 -18.17 13.53 16.13
CA ASP A 78 -18.01 12.60 17.25
C ASP A 78 -16.55 12.31 17.65
N ASP A 79 -15.57 12.84 16.91
CA ASP A 79 -14.13 12.60 17.18
C ASP A 79 -13.78 12.88 18.65
N GLU A 80 -14.29 13.97 19.22
CA GLU A 80 -13.96 14.42 20.57
C GLU A 80 -14.36 13.39 21.63
N LYS A 81 -15.48 12.68 21.45
CA LYS A 81 -15.90 11.61 22.37
C LYS A 81 -14.95 10.43 22.34
N TYR A 82 -14.46 10.06 21.15
CA TYR A 82 -13.49 8.98 20.99
C TYR A 82 -12.14 9.36 21.61
N PHE A 83 -11.65 10.58 21.38
CA PHE A 83 -10.40 11.05 21.97
C PHE A 83 -10.50 11.19 23.50
N GLN A 84 -11.64 11.62 24.03
CA GLN A 84 -11.87 11.62 25.48
C GLN A 84 -11.78 10.20 26.05
N THR A 85 -12.38 9.21 25.38
CA THR A 85 -12.30 7.80 25.79
C THR A 85 -10.86 7.29 25.77
N CYS A 86 -10.08 7.62 24.75
CA CYS A 86 -8.65 7.30 24.70
C CYS A 86 -7.90 7.88 25.90
N ASN A 87 -8.15 9.16 26.23
CA ASN A 87 -7.52 9.83 27.37
C ASN A 87 -7.90 9.16 28.70
N ASP A 88 -9.19 8.78 28.88
CA ASP A 88 -9.67 8.09 30.08
C ASP A 88 -9.01 6.71 30.24
N MET A 89 -8.61 6.07 29.13
CA MET A 89 -7.84 4.82 29.12
C MET A 89 -6.32 5.03 29.32
N GLY A 90 -5.86 6.28 29.39
CA GLY A 90 -4.45 6.66 29.55
C GLY A 90 -3.67 6.78 28.23
N TYR A 91 -4.36 6.87 27.09
CA TYR A 91 -3.74 7.03 25.77
C TYR A 91 -3.99 8.44 25.23
N GLN A 92 -2.91 9.17 24.98
CA GLN A 92 -3.00 10.55 24.50
C GLN A 92 -3.43 10.62 23.02
N GLU A 93 -4.08 11.73 22.65
CA GLU A 93 -4.21 12.11 21.25
C GLU A 93 -2.83 12.51 20.71
N VAL A 94 -2.40 11.86 19.64
CA VAL A 94 -1.16 12.18 18.93
C VAL A 94 -1.47 12.78 17.55
N PRO A 95 -0.63 13.70 17.03
CA PRO A 95 -0.89 14.32 15.73
C PRO A 95 -0.84 13.33 14.56
N ASP A 96 0.04 12.33 14.63
CA ASP A 96 0.23 11.31 13.58
C ASP A 96 0.90 10.05 14.16
N LEU A 97 0.36 8.87 13.87
CA LEU A 97 0.95 7.60 14.30
C LEU A 97 2.20 7.20 13.50
N ASN A 98 2.50 7.87 12.40
CA ASN A 98 3.74 7.63 11.65
C ASN A 98 4.98 8.30 12.26
N GLU A 99 4.81 9.09 13.32
CA GLU A 99 5.88 9.80 14.01
C GLU A 99 6.53 8.90 15.07
N ASN A 100 7.60 8.17 14.73
CA ASN A 100 8.25 7.23 15.66
C ASN A 100 7.30 6.19 16.31
N HIS A 101 6.09 6.03 15.77
CA HIS A 101 5.07 5.06 16.17
C HIS A 101 4.74 5.13 17.66
N PRO A 102 4.19 6.27 18.12
CA PRO A 102 3.89 6.47 19.53
C PRO A 102 2.67 5.63 19.93
N LEU A 103 2.58 5.27 21.20
CA LEU A 103 1.32 4.79 21.77
C LEU A 103 0.34 5.97 21.84
N GLY A 104 -0.92 5.74 21.44
CA GLY A 104 -1.91 6.80 21.42
C GLY A 104 -3.02 6.60 20.40
N CYS A 105 -3.86 7.61 20.29
CA CYS A 105 -4.94 7.68 19.32
C CYS A 105 -4.69 8.84 18.36
N SER A 106 -4.90 8.63 17.06
CA SER A 106 -4.78 9.66 16.04
C SER A 106 -5.96 9.62 15.10
N ARG A 107 -6.27 10.77 14.49
CA ARG A 107 -7.10 10.78 13.29
C ARG A 107 -6.36 10.04 12.19
N MET A 108 -7.12 9.29 11.41
CA MET A 108 -6.57 8.53 10.30
C MET A 108 -6.20 9.45 9.15
N LYS A 109 -4.95 9.36 8.67
CA LYS A 109 -4.60 9.91 7.35
C LYS A 109 -5.21 9.05 6.27
N ILE A 110 -5.80 9.69 5.28
CA ILE A 110 -6.46 9.04 4.17
C ILE A 110 -5.89 9.52 2.84
N ALA A 111 -5.87 8.62 1.87
CA ALA A 111 -5.49 8.85 0.48
C ALA A 111 -6.60 9.61 -0.27
N ILE A 112 -7.04 10.73 0.27
CA ILE A 112 -7.92 11.70 -0.39
C ILE A 112 -7.14 12.99 -0.59
N GLY A 113 -7.21 13.54 -1.79
CA GLY A 113 -6.56 14.79 -2.14
C GLY A 113 -7.30 15.46 -3.27
N ASP A 114 -7.41 16.79 -3.22
CA ASP A 114 -8.26 17.58 -4.12
C ASP A 114 -9.71 17.07 -4.15
N GLY A 115 -10.22 16.65 -2.98
CA GLY A 115 -11.54 16.07 -2.83
C GLY A 115 -11.74 14.77 -3.60
N ALA A 116 -10.72 13.95 -3.85
CA ALA A 116 -10.91 12.66 -4.52
C ALA A 116 -9.92 11.60 -4.06
N ARG A 117 -10.33 10.32 -4.15
CA ARG A 117 -9.45 9.16 -3.95
C ARG A 117 -8.17 9.27 -4.77
N GLN A 118 -7.04 9.19 -4.08
CA GLN A 118 -5.71 9.14 -4.66
C GLN A 118 -5.32 7.68 -4.90
N SER A 119 -5.79 7.10 -6.01
CA SER A 119 -5.22 5.83 -6.48
C SER A 119 -3.84 6.06 -7.08
N THR A 120 -3.00 5.03 -7.17
CA THR A 120 -1.69 5.13 -7.82
C THR A 120 -1.80 5.50 -9.30
N ALA A 121 -2.90 5.15 -9.97
CA ALA A 121 -3.16 5.64 -11.33
C ALA A 121 -3.51 7.12 -11.38
N ARG A 122 -4.25 7.64 -10.40
CA ARG A 122 -4.53 9.08 -10.30
C ARG A 122 -3.25 9.86 -9.99
N ALA A 123 -2.50 9.43 -8.98
CA ALA A 123 -1.30 10.12 -8.53
C ALA A 123 -0.14 10.04 -9.54
N TYR A 124 0.16 8.85 -10.08
CA TYR A 124 1.39 8.63 -10.84
C TYR A 124 1.21 8.45 -12.34
N LEU A 125 0.06 7.94 -12.81
CA LEU A 125 -0.15 7.69 -14.23
C LEU A 125 -0.84 8.86 -14.94
N THR A 126 -1.88 9.42 -14.32
CA THR A 126 -2.70 10.49 -14.93
C THR A 126 -1.88 11.73 -15.31
N PRO A 127 -0.94 12.24 -14.49
CA PRO A 127 -0.17 13.43 -14.83
C PRO A 127 0.81 13.24 -16.00
N ILE A 128 1.14 11.99 -16.34
CA ILE A 128 2.16 11.66 -17.34
C ILE A 128 1.60 10.85 -18.51
N LYS A 129 0.28 10.69 -18.59
CA LYS A 129 -0.40 9.81 -19.57
C LYS A 129 -0.12 10.19 -21.03
N ASP A 130 0.19 11.47 -21.28
CA ASP A 130 0.41 12.02 -22.61
C ASP A 130 1.89 11.97 -23.04
N ARG A 131 2.77 11.37 -22.22
CA ARG A 131 4.18 11.19 -22.59
C ARG A 131 4.29 10.24 -23.80
N PRO A 132 4.99 10.63 -24.88
CA PRO A 132 5.05 9.85 -26.12
C PRO A 132 5.82 8.52 -25.99
N ASN A 133 6.55 8.34 -24.90
CA ASN A 133 7.28 7.12 -24.59
C ASN A 133 6.56 6.22 -23.55
N LEU A 134 5.33 6.55 -23.16
CA LEU A 134 4.52 5.77 -22.22
C LEU A 134 3.32 5.15 -22.94
N TYR A 135 3.25 3.82 -22.90
CA TYR A 135 2.16 3.06 -23.52
C TYR A 135 1.45 2.25 -22.44
N VAL A 136 0.11 2.34 -22.41
CA VAL A 136 -0.73 1.62 -21.45
C VAL A 136 -1.82 0.86 -22.17
N THR A 137 -1.72 -0.46 -22.16
CA THR A 137 -2.76 -1.35 -22.67
C THR A 137 -3.73 -1.71 -21.54
N LYS A 138 -5.01 -1.45 -21.75
CA LYS A 138 -6.09 -1.84 -20.82
C LYS A 138 -6.67 -3.19 -21.26
N HIS A 139 -7.38 -3.85 -20.34
CA HIS A 139 -8.08 -5.11 -20.62
C HIS A 139 -7.18 -6.15 -21.31
N THR A 140 -5.93 -6.21 -20.86
CA THR A 140 -4.86 -7.06 -21.40
C THR A 140 -4.21 -7.74 -20.21
N GLN A 141 -4.33 -9.06 -20.13
CA GLN A 141 -3.81 -9.86 -19.03
C GLN A 141 -2.56 -10.59 -19.47
N VAL A 142 -1.42 -10.27 -18.85
CA VAL A 142 -0.18 -11.02 -19.06
C VAL A 142 -0.36 -12.44 -18.53
N THR A 143 -0.09 -13.42 -19.38
CA THR A 143 -0.27 -14.85 -19.10
C THR A 143 1.06 -15.57 -18.90
N LYS A 144 2.13 -15.09 -19.54
CA LYS A 144 3.46 -15.73 -19.50
C LYS A 144 4.58 -14.71 -19.74
N ILE A 145 5.70 -14.88 -19.05
CA ILE A 145 6.98 -14.22 -19.34
C ILE A 145 7.76 -15.09 -20.33
N LEU A 146 8.32 -14.46 -21.35
CA LEU A 146 9.09 -15.13 -22.40
C LEU A 146 10.58 -15.03 -22.08
N PHE A 147 11.28 -16.16 -22.19
CA PHE A 147 12.72 -16.25 -21.94
C PHE A 147 13.48 -16.69 -23.20
N ASP A 148 14.70 -16.21 -23.38
CA ASP A 148 15.63 -16.74 -24.38
C ASP A 148 16.36 -18.00 -23.89
N GLY A 149 17.22 -18.58 -24.73
CA GLY A 149 18.01 -19.77 -24.38
C GLY A 149 19.00 -19.57 -23.22
N ASN A 150 19.32 -18.31 -22.89
CA ASN A 150 20.17 -17.95 -21.75
C ASN A 150 19.34 -17.58 -20.51
N LYS A 151 18.02 -17.81 -20.53
CA LYS A 151 17.06 -17.50 -19.46
C LYS A 151 16.92 -16.00 -19.18
N ASN A 152 17.21 -15.13 -20.15
CA ASN A 152 16.90 -13.71 -20.05
C ASN A 152 15.43 -13.47 -20.41
N ALA A 153 14.72 -12.65 -19.63
CA ALA A 153 13.37 -12.25 -19.95
C ALA A 153 13.36 -11.29 -21.16
N ILE A 154 12.76 -11.73 -22.27
CA ILE A 154 12.75 -11.02 -23.56
C ILE A 154 11.38 -10.42 -23.92
N GLY A 155 10.38 -10.62 -23.05
CA GLY A 155 9.04 -10.10 -23.28
C GLY A 155 7.98 -10.81 -22.48
N VAL A 156 6.72 -10.55 -22.83
CA VAL A 156 5.56 -11.18 -22.23
C VAL A 156 4.54 -11.56 -23.31
N GLU A 157 3.84 -12.65 -23.07
CA GLU A 157 2.60 -13.00 -23.74
C GLU A 157 1.42 -12.46 -22.92
N ALA A 158 0.42 -11.91 -23.60
CA ALA A 158 -0.79 -11.42 -22.95
C ALA A 158 -2.05 -11.75 -23.76
N LEU A 159 -3.13 -12.02 -23.04
CA LEU A 159 -4.47 -12.21 -23.57
C LEU A 159 -5.24 -10.89 -23.53
N THR A 160 -5.74 -10.47 -24.69
CA THR A 160 -6.57 -9.27 -24.84
C THR A 160 -8.06 -9.60 -24.61
N ASN A 161 -8.88 -8.58 -24.38
CA ASN A 161 -10.30 -8.75 -24.09
C ASN A 161 -11.11 -9.38 -25.24
N ASP A 162 -10.65 -9.26 -26.48
CA ASP A 162 -11.22 -9.93 -27.66
C ASP A 162 -10.66 -11.33 -27.89
N GLY A 163 -9.93 -11.88 -26.90
CA GLY A 163 -9.42 -13.25 -26.91
C GLY A 163 -8.15 -13.46 -27.73
N LYS A 164 -7.50 -12.39 -28.23
CA LYS A 164 -6.26 -12.51 -29.01
C LYS A 164 -5.05 -12.60 -28.09
N THR A 165 -4.15 -13.51 -28.43
CA THR A 165 -2.82 -13.60 -27.82
C THR A 165 -1.88 -12.60 -28.51
N MET A 166 -1.27 -11.73 -27.71
CA MET A 166 -0.32 -10.71 -28.15
C MET A 166 1.03 -10.91 -27.47
N VAL A 167 2.12 -10.66 -28.20
CA VAL A 167 3.48 -10.71 -27.66
C VAL A 167 4.07 -9.31 -27.61
N TYR A 168 4.50 -8.90 -26.42
CA TYR A 168 5.20 -7.64 -26.18
C TYR A 168 6.66 -7.92 -25.86
N LYS A 169 7.58 -7.59 -26.77
CA LYS A 169 9.03 -7.79 -26.58
C LYS A 169 9.64 -6.68 -25.74
N SER A 170 10.61 -7.02 -24.89
CA SER A 170 11.41 -6.07 -24.14
C SER A 170 12.87 -6.15 -24.58
N THR A 171 13.50 -4.99 -24.77
CA THR A 171 14.93 -4.88 -25.10
C THR A 171 15.82 -4.72 -23.87
N LYS A 172 15.22 -4.56 -22.67
CA LYS A 172 15.96 -4.29 -21.43
C LYS A 172 15.53 -5.22 -20.30
N LYS A 173 14.35 -4.98 -19.75
CA LYS A 173 13.84 -5.67 -18.55
C LYS A 173 12.34 -5.89 -18.65
N VAL A 174 11.87 -6.95 -18.02
CA VAL A 174 10.46 -7.16 -17.69
C VAL A 174 10.34 -6.92 -16.18
N ILE A 175 9.45 -6.00 -15.77
CA ILE A 175 9.19 -5.71 -14.37
C ILE A 175 7.81 -6.28 -14.04
N VAL A 176 7.76 -7.22 -13.09
CA VAL A 176 6.51 -7.84 -12.64
C VAL A 176 5.96 -7.04 -11.47
N SER A 177 4.76 -6.49 -11.63
CA SER A 177 4.08 -5.68 -10.60
C SER A 177 2.60 -6.03 -10.50
N ALA A 178 2.28 -7.33 -10.55
CA ALA A 178 0.90 -7.82 -10.55
C ALA A 178 0.29 -7.98 -9.14
N GLY A 179 1.00 -7.52 -8.10
CA GLY A 179 0.65 -7.74 -6.68
C GLY A 179 1.17 -9.08 -6.16
N ALA A 180 1.19 -9.27 -4.83
CA ALA A 180 1.82 -10.43 -4.18
C ALA A 180 1.34 -11.78 -4.74
N ILE A 181 0.03 -11.95 -4.90
CA ILE A 181 -0.59 -13.20 -5.37
C ILE A 181 -0.31 -13.44 -6.86
N ASN A 182 -0.68 -12.49 -7.73
CA ASN A 182 -0.61 -12.71 -9.17
C ASN A 182 0.83 -12.65 -9.71
N SER A 183 1.76 -11.98 -9.03
CA SER A 183 3.17 -11.98 -9.42
C SER A 183 3.79 -13.36 -9.24
N ALA A 184 3.57 -13.99 -8.08
CA ALA A 184 4.00 -15.37 -7.83
C ALA A 184 3.38 -16.35 -8.84
N LYS A 185 2.06 -16.23 -9.06
CA LYS A 185 1.36 -17.04 -10.08
C LYS A 185 1.96 -16.87 -11.47
N LEU A 186 2.20 -15.62 -11.92
CA LEU A 186 2.76 -15.36 -13.24
C LEU A 186 4.17 -15.94 -13.38
N LEU A 187 5.01 -15.79 -12.35
CA LEU A 187 6.36 -16.39 -12.34
C LEU A 187 6.29 -17.92 -12.48
N MET A 188 5.44 -18.58 -11.70
CA MET A 188 5.26 -20.04 -11.80
C MET A 188 4.73 -20.47 -13.17
N LEU A 189 3.71 -19.79 -13.71
CA LEU A 189 3.21 -20.05 -15.07
C LEU A 189 4.26 -19.83 -16.17
N SER A 190 5.31 -19.08 -15.86
CA SER A 190 6.44 -18.79 -16.75
C SER A 190 7.65 -19.69 -16.50
N GLY A 191 7.53 -20.72 -15.64
CA GLY A 191 8.60 -21.66 -15.35
C GLY A 191 9.58 -21.23 -14.27
N VAL A 192 9.25 -20.21 -13.47
CA VAL A 192 10.07 -19.75 -12.33
C VAL A 192 9.34 -20.06 -11.04
N GLY A 193 9.78 -21.11 -10.32
CA GLY A 193 9.11 -21.59 -9.12
C GLY A 193 9.58 -22.98 -8.67
N PRO A 194 8.92 -23.59 -7.66
CA PRO A 194 9.31 -24.90 -7.14
C PRO A 194 9.18 -25.97 -8.21
N LYS A 195 10.27 -26.70 -8.48
CA LYS A 195 10.36 -27.66 -9.59
C LYS A 195 9.23 -28.68 -9.61
N ASP A 196 8.91 -29.29 -8.47
CA ASP A 196 7.86 -30.32 -8.37
C ASP A 196 6.47 -29.76 -8.73
N GLN A 197 6.18 -28.51 -8.34
CA GLN A 197 4.93 -27.84 -8.69
C GLN A 197 4.87 -27.56 -10.19
N LEU A 198 5.97 -27.06 -10.78
CA LEU A 198 6.03 -26.77 -12.22
C LEU A 198 5.86 -28.06 -13.05
N GLN A 199 6.57 -29.12 -12.69
CA GLN A 199 6.52 -30.41 -13.39
C GLN A 199 5.14 -31.06 -13.31
N LYS A 200 4.47 -30.98 -12.13
CA LYS A 200 3.09 -31.46 -11.96
C LYS A 200 2.10 -30.84 -12.94
N HIS A 201 2.37 -29.61 -13.39
CA HIS A 201 1.55 -28.87 -14.34
C HIS A 201 2.10 -28.86 -15.77
N ASN A 202 3.09 -29.71 -16.08
CA ASN A 202 3.76 -29.78 -17.39
C ASN A 202 4.37 -28.44 -17.83
N ILE A 203 4.89 -27.66 -16.88
CA ILE A 203 5.56 -26.38 -17.13
C ILE A 203 7.07 -26.63 -17.16
N GLU A 204 7.74 -26.17 -18.22
CA GLU A 204 9.19 -26.19 -18.31
C GLU A 204 9.83 -25.36 -17.18
N VAL A 205 10.86 -25.92 -16.54
CA VAL A 205 11.56 -25.26 -15.43
C VAL A 205 12.65 -24.35 -15.98
N ILE A 206 12.37 -23.05 -16.00
CA ILE A 206 13.35 -22.00 -16.31
C ILE A 206 14.27 -21.79 -15.12
N SER A 207 13.72 -21.64 -13.91
CA SER A 207 14.50 -21.49 -12.68
C SER A 207 13.76 -22.08 -11.49
N GLU A 208 14.47 -22.89 -10.72
CA GLU A 208 13.96 -23.45 -9.48
C GLU A 208 14.16 -22.45 -8.33
N LEU A 209 13.07 -21.90 -7.82
CA LEU A 209 13.04 -20.91 -6.73
C LEU A 209 11.79 -21.15 -5.86
N PRO A 210 11.79 -20.79 -4.57
CA PRO A 210 10.64 -20.98 -3.67
C PRO A 210 9.52 -19.95 -3.92
N VAL A 211 9.13 -19.74 -5.19
CA VAL A 211 8.08 -18.79 -5.57
C VAL A 211 6.72 -19.28 -5.08
N GLY A 212 5.98 -18.40 -4.43
CA GLY A 212 4.65 -18.69 -3.88
C GLY A 212 4.66 -19.09 -2.41
N GLU A 213 5.84 -19.33 -1.84
CA GLU A 213 6.02 -19.59 -0.40
C GLU A 213 6.07 -18.28 0.41
N ASN A 214 6.06 -18.43 1.74
CA ASN A 214 6.20 -17.32 2.71
C ASN A 214 5.12 -16.22 2.57
N LEU A 215 3.91 -16.59 2.14
CA LEU A 215 2.76 -15.69 2.17
C LEU A 215 2.42 -15.35 3.63
N GLN A 216 2.40 -14.06 3.93
CA GLN A 216 1.99 -13.52 5.22
C GLN A 216 0.84 -12.55 4.97
N ASP A 217 -0.25 -12.74 5.71
CA ASP A 217 -1.43 -11.87 5.68
C ASP A 217 -1.99 -11.75 7.10
N HIS A 218 -2.64 -10.63 7.38
CA HIS A 218 -3.21 -10.38 8.70
C HIS A 218 -4.63 -10.93 8.80
N VAL A 219 -4.95 -11.55 9.93
CA VAL A 219 -6.32 -11.90 10.27
C VAL A 219 -6.99 -10.68 10.89
N SER A 220 -8.17 -10.30 10.39
CA SER A 220 -8.98 -9.22 10.95
C SER A 220 -10.26 -9.79 11.55
N THR A 221 -10.68 -9.24 12.69
CA THR A 221 -12.00 -9.51 13.29
C THR A 221 -12.79 -8.23 13.40
N ILE A 222 -14.11 -8.30 13.22
CA ILE A 222 -15.02 -7.15 13.31
C ILE A 222 -15.84 -7.29 14.58
N LEU A 223 -15.73 -6.30 15.47
CA LEU A 223 -16.56 -6.21 16.67
C LEU A 223 -17.65 -5.16 16.43
N ILE A 224 -18.90 -5.61 16.45
CA ILE A 224 -20.06 -4.74 16.22
C ILE A 224 -20.80 -4.56 17.54
N HIS A 225 -20.96 -3.31 17.97
CA HIS A 225 -21.68 -2.96 19.19
C HIS A 225 -22.87 -2.08 18.83
N LYS A 226 -24.01 -2.33 19.50
CA LYS A 226 -25.16 -1.45 19.43
C LYS A 226 -24.89 -0.21 20.30
N THR A 227 -24.89 0.96 19.68
CA THR A 227 -24.78 2.26 20.37
C THR A 227 -26.16 2.88 20.58
N GLU A 228 -26.19 4.12 21.08
CA GLU A 228 -27.40 4.92 21.18
C GLU A 228 -28.07 5.12 19.81
N LYS A 229 -29.37 5.44 19.81
CA LYS A 229 -30.12 5.65 18.57
C LYS A 229 -29.53 6.85 17.81
N ALA A 230 -29.13 6.63 16.56
CA ALA A 230 -28.65 7.71 15.69
C ALA A 230 -29.71 8.81 15.52
N SER A 231 -29.27 10.07 15.58
CA SER A 231 -30.12 11.23 15.35
C SER A 231 -30.24 11.51 13.84
N GLY A 232 -31.29 10.97 13.22
CA GLY A 232 -31.67 11.26 11.84
C GLY A 232 -31.15 10.27 10.79
N PRO A 233 -31.58 10.41 9.52
CA PRO A 233 -31.04 9.60 8.44
C PRO A 233 -29.55 9.90 8.24
N PRO A 234 -28.74 8.92 7.81
CA PRO A 234 -27.35 9.20 7.47
C PRO A 234 -27.31 10.27 6.38
N PRO A 235 -26.36 11.21 6.44
CA PRO A 235 -26.17 12.18 5.37
C PRO A 235 -25.95 11.46 4.04
N PRO A 236 -26.35 12.07 2.91
CA PRO A 236 -26.05 11.51 1.60
C PRO A 236 -24.54 11.30 1.47
N MET A 237 -24.15 10.13 0.97
CA MET A 237 -22.74 9.79 0.81
C MET A 237 -22.07 10.80 -0.12
N ASN A 238 -21.10 11.55 0.41
CA ASN A 238 -20.23 12.38 -0.39
C ASN A 238 -19.09 11.49 -0.94
N PRO A 239 -19.01 11.23 -2.26
CA PRO A 239 -17.97 10.36 -2.84
C PRO A 239 -16.56 10.97 -2.73
N TYR A 240 -16.47 12.20 -2.24
CA TYR A 240 -15.25 12.98 -2.07
C TYR A 240 -14.76 13.02 -0.62
N GLU A 241 -15.51 12.44 0.31
CA GLU A 241 -15.18 12.31 1.73
C GLU A 241 -15.19 10.84 2.15
N TYR A 242 -14.47 10.52 3.21
CA TYR A 242 -14.50 9.22 3.84
C TYR A 242 -15.81 9.09 4.64
N PRO A 243 -16.56 7.98 4.48
CA PRO A 243 -17.97 7.95 4.84
C PRO A 243 -18.25 7.75 6.33
N ALA A 244 -17.24 7.65 7.19
CA ALA A 244 -17.42 7.32 8.59
C ALA A 244 -16.29 7.85 9.49
N PRO A 245 -16.61 8.29 10.72
CA PRO A 245 -15.61 8.57 11.75
C PRO A 245 -14.67 7.39 11.92
N THR A 246 -13.37 7.63 11.75
CA THR A 246 -12.34 6.59 11.87
C THR A 246 -11.17 7.10 12.67
N ILE A 247 -10.94 6.45 13.81
CA ILE A 247 -9.80 6.66 14.68
C ILE A 247 -8.85 5.48 14.52
N LEU A 248 -7.55 5.77 14.43
CA LEU A 248 -6.50 4.78 14.47
C LEU A 248 -5.82 4.87 15.83
N SER A 249 -5.47 3.72 16.41
CA SER A 249 -4.83 3.66 17.72
C SER A 249 -3.69 2.66 17.71
N HIS A 250 -2.58 3.04 18.33
CA HIS A 250 -1.48 2.15 18.69
C HIS A 250 -1.56 1.94 20.20
N LEU A 251 -1.95 0.74 20.62
CA LEU A 251 -2.15 0.38 22.02
C LEU A 251 -1.27 -0.83 22.33
N THR A 252 -0.92 -1.00 23.61
CA THR A 252 -0.25 -2.21 24.08
C THR A 252 -1.08 -2.86 25.17
N LEU A 253 -1.17 -4.18 25.14
CA LEU A 253 -1.77 -4.96 26.21
C LEU A 253 -0.84 -5.05 27.42
N ASP A 254 0.47 -4.97 27.18
CA ASP A 254 1.52 -4.94 28.19
C ASP A 254 2.05 -3.51 28.36
N LYS A 255 1.58 -2.82 29.40
CA LYS A 255 1.97 -1.44 29.71
C LYS A 255 3.47 -1.25 29.99
N SER A 256 4.26 -2.32 30.12
CA SER A 256 5.71 -2.23 30.21
C SER A 256 6.38 -2.04 28.84
N GLN A 257 5.66 -2.24 27.74
CA GLN A 257 6.16 -2.03 26.39
C GLN A 257 5.97 -0.57 25.94
N GLY A 258 7.00 -0.03 25.29
CA GLY A 258 6.96 1.32 24.70
C GLY A 258 6.44 1.37 23.25
N GLN A 259 5.98 0.24 22.70
CA GLN A 259 5.50 0.12 21.32
C GLN A 259 4.21 -0.72 21.30
N ALA A 260 3.37 -0.50 20.29
CA ALA A 260 2.16 -1.28 20.12
C ALA A 260 2.46 -2.73 19.71
N ASP A 261 1.57 -3.63 20.11
CA ASP A 261 1.57 -5.05 19.76
C ASP A 261 1.15 -5.29 18.29
#